data_AF-A0A967SWE2-F1
#
_entry.id   AF-A0A967SWE2-F1
#
_cell.length_a   1.000
_cell.length_b   1.000
_cell.length_c   1.000
_cell.angle_alpha   90.00
_cell.angle_beta   90.00
_cell.angle_gamma   90.00
#
_symmetry.space_group_name_H-M   'P 1'
#
loop_
_entity.id
_entity.type
_entity.pdbx_description
1 polymer ?
#
loop_
_entity_poly.entity_id
_entity_poly.type
_entity_poly.pdbx_seq_one_letter_code
_entity_poly.pdbx_strand_id
1 'polypeptide(L)' 'METNRCNYDQGLKHLLEAEKLIQQVGNRYLLATCQMHLGELYLEMSRYQLSLHYLEEGVEIFTAL' A
#
# COMPACT_ATOMS: atom_id res chain seq x y z
N MET A 1 -12.52 -7.54 -18.88
CA MET A 1 -11.80 -8.07 -17.70
C MET A 1 -10.30 -7.69 -17.69
N GLU A 2 -9.70 -7.25 -18.80
CA GLU A 2 -8.26 -6.89 -18.85
C GLU A 2 -7.96 -5.46 -18.35
N THR A 3 -8.92 -4.54 -18.45
CA THR A 3 -8.74 -3.13 -18.07
C THR A 3 -8.42 -2.97 -16.59
N ASN A 4 -9.08 -3.74 -15.72
CA ASN A 4 -8.84 -3.65 -14.27
C ASN A 4 -7.45 -4.17 -13.90
N ARG A 5 -6.98 -5.26 -14.49
CA ARG A 5 -5.62 -5.78 -14.21
C ARG A 5 -4.53 -4.78 -14.57
N CYS A 6 -4.64 -4.13 -15.74
CA CYS A 6 -3.67 -3.13 -16.15
C CYS A 6 -3.66 -1.90 -15.20
N ASN A 7 -4.84 -1.46 -14.75
CA ASN A 7 -4.96 -0.35 -13.79
C ASN A 7 -4.40 -0.71 -12.41
N TYR A 8 -4.60 -1.95 -11.97
CA TYR A 8 -4.06 -2.48 -10.72
C TYR A 8 -2.53 -2.52 -10.73
N ASP A 9 -1.91 -3.00 -11.81
CA ASP A 9 -0.45 -3.04 -11.94
C ASP A 9 0.17 -1.63 -11.93
N GLN A 10 -0.49 -0.67 -12.58
CA GLN A 10 -0.07 0.74 -12.56
C GLN A 10 -0.20 1.36 -11.16
N GLY A 11 -1.34 1.13 -10.50
CA GLY A 11 -1.56 1.59 -9.12
C GLY A 11 -0.51 1.02 -8.16
N LEU A 12 -0.19 -0.27 -8.30
CA LEU A 12 0.82 -0.92 -7.49
C LEU A 12 2.19 -0.28 -7.69
N LYS A 13 2.58 -0.03 -8.94
CA LYS A 13 3.84 0.61 -9.28
C LYS A 13 3.95 2.01 -8.65
N HIS A 14 2.91 2.82 -8.76
CA HIS A 14 2.90 4.17 -8.19
C HIS A 14 2.99 4.17 -6.67
N LEU A 15 2.27 3.26 -6.00
CA LEU A 15 2.32 3.13 -4.55
C LEU A 15 3.70 2.65 -4.06
N LEU A 16 4.31 1.68 -4.73
CA LEU A 16 5.67 1.20 -4.39
C LEU A 16 6.76 2.26 -4.65
N GLU A 17 6.60 3.10 -5.67
CA GLU A 17 7.48 4.24 -5.89
C GLU A 17 7.29 5.32 -4.81
N ALA A 18 6.04 5.61 -4.43
CA ALA A 18 5.73 6.54 -3.35
C ALA A 18 6.29 6.06 -2.01
N GLU A 19 6.15 4.78 -1.69
CA GLU A 19 6.69 4.17 -0.46
C GLU A 19 8.20 4.43 -0.33
N LYS A 20 8.98 4.19 -1.40
CA LYS A 20 10.43 4.44 -1.40
C LYS A 20 10.78 5.90 -1.13
N LEU A 21 10.04 6.83 -1.74
CA LEU A 21 10.23 8.26 -1.52
C LEU A 21 9.88 8.65 -0.07
N ILE A 22 8.78 8.12 0.45
CA ILE A 22 8.33 8.36 1.82
C ILE A 22 9.34 7.83 2.84
N GLN A 23 9.91 6.65 2.60
CA GLN A 23 10.98 6.08 3.43
C GLN A 23 12.23 6.97 3.43
N GLN A 24 12.61 7.56 2.29
CA GLN A 24 13.72 8.52 2.22
C GLN A 24 13.45 9.81 2.99
N VAL A 25 12.20 10.29 2.98
CA VAL A 25 11.77 11.48 3.73
C VAL A 25 11.63 11.18 5.23
N GLY A 26 11.48 9.91 5.62
CA GLY A 26 11.31 9.48 7.00
C GLY A 26 9.94 9.82 7.60
N ASN A 27 8.93 10.08 6.75
CA ASN A 27 7.59 10.45 7.22
C ASN A 27 6.76 9.20 7.52
N ARG A 28 6.70 8.82 8.80
CA ARG A 28 5.96 7.64 9.27
C ARG A 28 4.46 7.72 9.01
N TYR A 29 3.85 8.91 9.09
CA TYR A 29 2.43 9.08 8.81
C TYR A 29 2.11 8.76 7.35
N LEU A 30 2.88 9.33 6.42
CA LEU A 30 2.74 9.04 4.99
C LEU A 30 3.01 7.57 4.69
N LEU A 31 3.94 6.93 5.41
CA LEU A 31 4.26 5.52 5.22
C LEU A 31 3.06 4.65 5.59
N ALA A 32 2.44 4.92 6.75
CA ALA A 32 1.25 4.21 7.19
C ALA A 32 0.09 4.36 6.21
N THR A 33 -0.17 5.58 5.71
CA THR A 33 -1.18 5.83 4.67
C THR A 33 -0.86 5.07 3.38
N CYS A 34 0.41 5.01 2.96
CA CYS A 34 0.84 4.26 1.78
C CYS A 34 0.58 2.76 1.94
N GLN A 35 0.86 2.18 3.11
CA GLN A 35 0.58 0.78 3.39
C GLN A 35 -0.93 0.48 3.39
N MET A 36 -1.76 1.40 3.90
CA MET A 36 -3.22 1.23 3.81
C MET A 36 -3.70 1.16 2.36
N HIS A 37 -3.22 2.04 1.49
CA HIS A 37 -3.61 2.04 0.07
C HIS A 37 -3.11 0.80 -0.68
N LEU A 38 -1.91 0.28 -0.35
CA LEU A 38 -1.45 -1.01 -0.87
C LEU A 38 -2.37 -2.15 -0.40
N GLY A 39 -2.76 -2.14 0.86
CA GLY A 39 -3.70 -3.07 1.45
C GLY A 39 -5.06 -3.09 0.73
N GLU A 40 -5.66 -1.93 0.52
CA GLU A 40 -6.91 -1.76 -0.24
C GLU A 40 -6.77 -2.25 -1.68
N LEU A 41 -5.67 -1.89 -2.36
CA LEU A 41 -5.44 -2.30 -3.73
C LEU A 41 -5.30 -3.81 -3.86
N TYR A 42 -4.62 -4.47 -2.93
CA TYR A 42 -4.55 -5.93 -2.88
C TYR A 42 -5.88 -6.59 -2.54
N LEU A 43 -6.75 -5.92 -1.77
CA LEU A 43 -8.10 -6.39 -1.50
C LEU A 43 -8.93 -6.42 -2.78
N GLU A 44 -8.87 -5.34 -3.58
CA GLU A 44 -9.51 -5.24 -4.89
C GLU A 44 -8.99 -6.30 -5.88
N MET A 45 -7.71 -6.66 -5.78
CA MET A 45 -7.13 -7.77 -6.54
C MET A 45 -7.48 -9.16 -5.99
N SER A 46 -8.32 -9.27 -4.96
CA SER A 46 -8.64 -10.52 -4.24
C SER A 46 -7.41 -11.22 -3.65
N ARG A 47 -6.32 -10.49 -3.37
CA ARG A 47 -5.09 -10.99 -2.73
C ARG A 47 -5.14 -10.72 -1.24
N TYR A 48 -6.04 -11.42 -0.56
CA TYR A 48 -6.37 -11.16 0.85
C TYR A 48 -5.18 -11.25 1.82
N GLN A 49 -4.27 -12.20 1.62
CA GLN A 49 -3.09 -12.35 2.48
C GLN A 49 -2.15 -11.14 2.39
N LEU A 50 -1.91 -10.64 1.17
CA LEU A 50 -1.10 -9.45 0.97
C LEU A 50 -1.82 -8.21 1.50
N SER A 51 -3.12 -8.10 1.24
CA SER A 51 -3.95 -7.03 1.77
C SER A 51 -3.84 -6.93 3.29
N LEU A 52 -3.99 -8.06 4.00
CA LEU A 52 -3.89 -8.12 5.45
C LEU A 52 -2.50 -7.67 5.93
N HIS A 53 -1.43 -8.20 5.33
CA HIS A 53 -0.06 -7.83 5.68
C HIS A 53 0.18 -6.32 5.62
N TYR A 54 -0.20 -5.69 4.50
CA TYR A 54 -0.01 -4.24 4.33
C TYR A 54 -0.90 -3.40 5.25
N LEU A 55 -2.14 -3.84 5.50
CA LEU A 55 -3.01 -3.17 6.47
C LEU A 55 -2.46 -3.26 7.89
N GLU A 56 -1.92 -4.42 8.28
CA GLU A 56 -1.30 -4.63 9.60
C GLU A 56 -0.07 -3.74 9.78
N GLU A 57 0.82 -3.66 8.78
CA GLU A 57 1.98 -2.76 8.83
C GLU A 57 1.57 -1.28 8.97
N GLY A 58 0.55 -0.85 8.21
CA GLY A 58 0.02 0.51 8.31
C GLY A 58 -0.53 0.83 9.70
N VAL A 59 -1.30 -0.10 10.27
CA VAL A 59 -1.83 0.02 11.65
C VAL A 59 -0.70 0.06 12.66
N GLU A 60 0.30 -0.81 12.55
CA GLU A 60 1.43 -0.84 13.46
C GLU A 60 2.16 0.51 13.47
N ILE A 61 2.41 1.10 12.30
CA ILE A 61 3.04 2.41 12.19
C ILE A 61 2.18 3.51 12.84
N PHE A 62 0.86 3.50 12.63
CA PHE A 62 -0.06 4.46 13.27
C PHE A 62 -0.12 4.31 14.79
N THR A 63 -0.08 3.08 15.30
CA THR A 63 -0.11 2.81 16.75
C THR A 63 1.23 3.14 17.43
N ALA A 64 2.33 3.13 16.68
CA ALA A 64 3.67 3.45 17.15
C ALA A 64 4.09 4.91 16.88
N LEU A 65 3.16 5.77 16.45
CA LEU A 65 3.32 7.22 16.28
C LEU A 65 2.94 7.95 17.57
#